data_AF-A0A932EI56-F1
#
_entry.id   AF-A0A932EI56-F1
#
_cell.length_a   1.000
_cell.length_b   1.000
_cell.length_c   1.000
_cell.angle_alpha   90.00
_cell.angle_beta   90.00
_cell.angle_gamma   90.00
#
_symmetry.space_group_name_H-M   'P 1'
#
loop_
_entity.id
_entity.type
_entity.pdbx_description
1 polymer ?
#
loop_
_entity_poly.entity_id
_entity_poly.type
_entity_poly.pdbx_seq_one_letter_code
_entity_poly.pdbx_strand_id
1 'polypeptide(L)' 'MTLSALDWTIIAAYFAISAAIGLAFAGRARRSLADYFVSGRSLPWWLAGTSMVATTFAADTPLAVTGMVARHGVA' A
#
# COMPACT_ATOMS: atom_id res chain seq x y z
N MET A 1 -0.20 11.33 -24.51
CA MET A 1 -0.94 10.10 -24.15
C MET A 1 -2.18 10.52 -23.39
N THR A 2 -3.37 10.15 -23.86
CA THR A 2 -4.64 10.50 -23.20
C THR A 2 -5.11 9.30 -22.39
N LEU A 3 -5.37 9.49 -21.10
CA LEU A 3 -5.93 8.45 -20.24
C LEU A 3 -7.36 8.14 -20.68
N SER A 4 -7.67 6.87 -20.81
CA SER A 4 -9.03 6.41 -21.12
C SER A 4 -9.94 6.58 -19.90
N ALA A 5 -11.26 6.51 -20.13
CA ALA A 5 -12.23 6.50 -19.04
C ALA A 5 -12.02 5.31 -18.08
N LEU A 6 -11.50 4.17 -18.59
CA LEU A 6 -11.20 2.99 -17.78
C LEU A 6 -10.04 3.26 -16.81
N ASP A 7 -8.99 3.95 -17.26
CA ASP A 7 -7.85 4.31 -16.42
C ASP A 7 -8.27 5.20 -15.25
N TRP A 8 -9.07 6.23 -15.54
CA TRP A 8 -9.64 7.12 -14.52
C TRP A 8 -10.52 6.39 -13.52
N THR A 9 -11.31 5.42 -14.00
CA THR A 9 -12.18 4.61 -13.13
C THR A 9 -11.35 3.78 -12.16
N ILE A 10 -10.26 3.16 -12.61
CA ILE A 10 -9.36 2.38 -11.76
C ILE A 10 -8.69 3.27 -10.70
N ILE A 11 -8.21 4.46 -11.11
CA ILE A 11 -7.59 5.42 -10.19
C ILE A 11 -8.60 5.87 -9.11
N ALA A 12 -9.81 6.24 -9.52
CA ALA A 12 -10.86 6.67 -8.59
C ALA A 12 -11.24 5.54 -7.62
N ALA A 13 -11.40 4.31 -8.12
CA ALA A 13 -11.70 3.14 -7.30
C ALA A 13 -10.59 2.85 -6.28
N TYR A 14 -9.32 2.95 -6.68
CA TYR A 14 -8.17 2.76 -5.78
C TYR A 14 -8.22 3.72 -4.58
N PHE A 15 -8.44 5.02 -4.84
CA PHE A 15 -8.54 6.01 -3.76
C PHE A 15 -9.77 5.81 -2.89
N ALA A 16 -10.92 5.48 -3.51
CA ALA A 16 -12.16 5.21 -2.78
C ALA A 16 -12.01 4.02 -1.83
N ILE A 17 -11.42 2.91 -2.30
CA ILE A 17 -11.16 1.71 -1.47
C ILE A 17 -10.17 2.04 -0.35
N SER A 18 -9.08 2.73 -0.66
CA SER A 18 -8.07 3.12 0.34
C SER A 18 -8.67 3.98 1.46
N ALA A 19 -9.47 4.98 1.09
CA ALA A 19 -10.18 5.82 2.04
C ALA A 19 -11.23 5.04 2.85
N ALA A 20 -12.00 4.17 2.19
CA ALA A 20 -13.00 3.34 2.85
C ALA A 20 -12.40 2.43 3.92
N ILE A 21 -11.24 1.80 3.63
CA ILE A 21 -10.50 1.00 4.62
C ILE A 21 -10.08 1.88 5.80
N GLY A 22 -9.47 3.04 5.54
CA GLY A 22 -9.06 3.96 6.60
C GLY A 22 -10.22 4.39 7.51
N LEU A 23 -11.35 4.75 6.91
CA LEU A 23 -12.57 5.13 7.64
C LEU A 23 -13.18 3.98 8.44
N ALA A 24 -13.19 2.76 7.88
CA ALA A 24 -13.70 1.57 8.56
C ALA A 24 -12.91 1.26 9.85
N PHE A 25 -11.60 1.49 9.85
CA PHE A 25 -10.74 1.23 11.01
C PHE A 25 -10.51 2.44 11.92
N ALA A 26 -10.93 3.65 11.51
CA ALA A 26 -10.75 4.88 12.29
C ALA A 26 -11.36 4.79 13.70
N GLY A 27 -12.54 4.17 13.83
CA GLY A 27 -13.20 3.98 15.12
C GLY A 27 -12.42 3.07 16.07
N ARG A 28 -11.76 2.02 15.55
CA ARG A 28 -10.94 1.10 16.35
C ARG A 28 -9.67 1.79 16.84
N ALA A 29 -9.01 2.54 15.96
CA ALA A 29 -7.77 3.26 16.26
C ALA A 29 -7.93 4.31 17.38
N ARG A 30 -9.15 4.81 17.61
CA ARG A 30 -9.44 5.82 18.65
C ARG A 30 -9.65 5.25 20.06
N ARG A 31 -9.79 3.93 20.22
CA ARG A 31 -10.14 3.30 21.50
C ARG A 31 -9.00 3.33 22.53
N SER A 32 -7.75 3.15 22.08
CA SER A 32 -6.56 3.17 22.95
C SER A 32 -5.27 3.35 22.15
N LEU A 33 -4.19 3.74 22.82
CA LEU A 33 -2.84 3.76 22.21
C LEU A 33 -2.41 2.37 21.73
N ALA A 34 -2.84 1.30 22.42
CA ALA A 34 -2.56 -0.07 22.01
C ALA A 34 -3.29 -0.45 20.72
N ASP A 35 -4.52 0.02 20.53
CA ASP A 35 -5.26 -0.17 19.28
C ASP A 35 -4.68 0.65 18.13
N TYR A 36 -4.16 1.85 18.42
CA TYR A 36 -3.54 2.72 17.44
C TYR A 36 -2.19 2.19 16.94
N PHE A 37 -1.28 1.83 17.86
CA PHE A 37 0.11 1.47 17.51
C PHE A 37 0.31 -0.02 17.23
N VAL A 38 -0.38 -0.91 17.94
CA VAL A 38 -0.16 -2.36 17.84
C VAL A 38 -1.42 -3.13 17.46
N SER A 39 -2.49 -2.45 17.05
CA SER A 39 -3.79 -3.05 16.68
C SER A 39 -4.36 -3.98 17.76
N GLY A 40 -4.09 -3.69 19.04
CA GLY A 40 -4.49 -4.56 20.15
C GLY A 40 -3.78 -5.92 20.13
N ARG A 41 -2.61 -6.02 19.49
CA ARG A 41 -1.79 -7.24 19.33
C ARG A 41 -2.51 -8.39 18.61
N SER A 42 -3.54 -8.10 17.83
CA SER A 42 -4.32 -9.10 17.09
C SER A 42 -3.98 -9.16 15.59
N LEU A 43 -2.90 -8.50 15.16
CA LEU A 43 -2.45 -8.54 13.76
C LEU A 43 -1.84 -9.90 13.44
N PRO A 44 -2.31 -10.61 12.41
CA PRO A 44 -1.65 -11.83 11.97
C PRO A 44 -0.29 -11.52 11.34
N TRP A 45 0.67 -12.42 11.55
CA TRP A 45 2.07 -12.22 11.15
C TRP A 45 2.23 -11.91 9.66
N TRP A 46 1.42 -12.52 8.79
CA TRP A 46 1.50 -12.33 7.35
C TRP A 46 1.11 -10.90 6.96
N LEU A 47 0.11 -10.31 7.65
CA LEU A 47 -0.33 -8.94 7.38
C LEU A 47 0.68 -7.92 7.88
N ALA A 48 1.29 -8.19 9.04
CA ALA A 48 2.39 -7.37 9.54
C ALA A 48 3.61 -7.43 8.60
N GLY A 49 3.99 -8.64 8.18
CA GLY A 49 5.12 -8.87 7.27
C GLY A 49 4.94 -8.19 5.92
N THR A 50 3.77 -8.35 5.29
CA THR A 50 3.49 -7.68 4.01
C THR A 50 3.45 -6.17 4.13
N SER A 51 2.91 -5.62 5.22
CA SER A 51 2.92 -4.18 5.47
C SER A 51 4.34 -3.62 5.54
N MET A 52 5.26 -4.28 6.25
CA MET A 52 6.65 -3.81 6.34
C MET A 52 7.34 -3.78 4.97
N VAL A 53 7.13 -4.82 4.16
CA VAL A 53 7.67 -4.86 2.79
C VAL A 53 7.05 -3.75 1.94
N ALA A 54 5.72 -3.59 1.98
CA ALA A 54 5.02 -2.55 1.23
C ALA A 54 5.49 -1.13 1.62
N THR A 55 5.78 -0.86 2.89
CA THR A 55 6.31 0.44 3.35
C THR A 55 7.72 0.72 2.82
N THR A 56 8.51 -0.32 2.55
CA THR A 56 9.88 -0.17 2.06
C THR A 56 9.93 0.05 0.53
N PHE A 57 8.92 -0.44 -0.20
CA PHE A 57 8.83 -0.27 -1.65
C PHE A 57 8.21 1.08 -2.01
N ALA A 58 9.07 2.05 -2.33
CA ALA A 58 8.64 3.30 -2.93
C ALA A 58 8.25 3.11 -4.41
N ALA A 59 7.41 3.99 -4.93
CA ALA A 59 6.85 3.89 -6.28
C ALA A 59 7.92 3.95 -7.41
N ASP A 60 9.08 4.53 -7.11
CA ASP A 60 10.23 4.65 -7.99
C ASP A 60 11.11 3.39 -8.05
N THR A 61 11.03 2.53 -7.03
CA THR A 61 11.90 1.36 -6.89
C THR A 61 11.74 0.39 -8.07
N PRO A 62 10.53 0.02 -8.52
CA PRO A 62 10.37 -0.83 -9.70
C PRO A 62 10.88 -0.18 -10.99
N LEU A 63 10.73 1.14 -11.12
CA LEU A 63 11.23 1.88 -12.29
C LEU A 63 12.77 1.86 -12.33
N ALA A 64 13.42 2.05 -11.19
CA ALA A 64 14.87 1.97 -11.07
C ALA A 64 15.37 0.54 -11.36
N VAL A 65 14.73 -0.47 -10.77
CA VAL A 65 15.09 -1.88 -10.96
C VAL A 65 14.94 -2.30 -12.42
N THR A 66 13.82 -1.97 -13.07
CA THR A 66 13.63 -2.27 -14.50
C THR A 66 14.65 -1.55 -15.38
N GLY A 67 15.00 -0.30 -15.05
CA GLY A 67 16.08 0.43 -15.72
C GLY A 67 17.46 -0.21 -15.56
N MET A 68 17.79 -0.70 -14.37
CA MET A 68 19.03 -1.43 -14.10
C MET A 68 19.07 -2.76 -14.85
N VAL A 69 18.00 -3.54 -14.81
CA VAL A 69 17.90 -4.83 -15.51
C VAL A 69 17.99 -4.65 -17.03
N ALA A 70 17.36 -3.61 -17.57
CA ALA A 70 17.44 -3.31 -19.00
C ALA A 70 18.86 -2.96 -19.46
N ARG A 71 19.69 -2.35 -18.59
CA ARG A 71 21.07 -1.96 -18.91
C ARG A 71 22.11 -3.02 -18.61
N HIS A 72 21.91 -3.80 -17.54
CA HIS A 72 22.93 -4.67 -16.97
C HIS A 72 22.54 -6.16 -16.99
N GLY A 73 21.32 -6.49 -17.41
CA GLY A 73 20.79 -7.84 -17.32
C GLY A 73 20.41 -8.22 -15.89
N VAL A 74 20.11 -9.49 -15.70
CA VAL A 74 19.96 -10.10 -14.37
C VAL A 74 21.22 -10.94 -14.12
N ALA A 75 21.84 -10.77 -12.97
CA ALA A 75 22.99 -11.58 -12.55
C ALA A 75 22.60 -13.05 -12.36
#